data_AF-A0A4Y8CA79-F1
#
_entry.id   AF-A0A4Y8CA79-F1
#
_cell.length_a   1.000
_cell.length_b   1.000
_cell.length_c   1.000
_cell.angle_alpha   90.00
_cell.angle_beta   90.00
_cell.angle_gamma   90.00
#
_symmetry.space_group_name_H-M   'P 1'
#
loop_
_entity.id
_entity.type
_entity.pdbx_description
1 polymer ?
#
loop_
_entity_poly.entity_id
_entity_poly.type
_entity_poly.pdbx_seq_one_letter_code
_entity_poly.pdbx_strand_id
1 'polypeptide(L)'
;MLQSRLLMNLKGIGISFIPRYFFQINLDKIFNDILKYNIKDLEEIQARVKYYNQINEFFTPTAKEKIGKFPFKSTSYAFDAYEISKYFKDEFLWNKEFGDVRYTFKEATICKSRSLENNINNILLKLD
;
A
#
# COMPACT_ATOMS: atom_id res chain seq x y z
N MET A 1 1.10 19.68 16.23
CA MET A 1 0.85 19.08 14.89
C MET A 1 1.95 19.36 13.88
N LEU A 2 2.48 20.59 13.75
CA LEU A 2 3.52 20.93 12.76
C LEU A 2 4.85 20.15 12.91
N GLN A 3 5.32 19.97 14.15
CA GLN A 3 6.55 19.20 14.45
C GLN A 3 6.42 17.71 14.08
N SER A 4 5.24 17.11 14.25
CA SER A 4 4.98 15.71 13.92
C SER A 4 5.02 15.47 12.40
N ARG A 5 4.46 16.40 11.61
CA ARG A 5 4.54 16.36 10.15
C ARG A 5 5.95 16.56 9.61
N LEU A 6 6.73 17.48 10.21
CA LEU A 6 8.12 17.70 9.83
C LEU A 6 8.97 16.44 10.06
N LEU A 7 8.82 15.80 11.23
CA LEU A 7 9.52 14.56 11.55
C LEU A 7 9.12 13.39 10.65
N MET A 8 7.84 13.24 10.32
CA MET A 8 7.36 12.25 9.34
C MET A 8 8.00 12.49 7.97
N ASN A 9 8.00 13.74 7.50
CA ASN A 9 8.59 14.08 6.20
C ASN A 9 10.09 13.82 6.19
N LEU A 10 10.82 14.20 7.25
CA LEU A 10 12.26 13.94 7.37
C LEU A 10 12.59 12.45 7.43
N LYS A 11 11.79 11.66 8.15
CA LYS A 11 11.91 10.19 8.18
C LYS A 11 11.65 9.59 6.79
N GLY A 12 10.60 10.02 6.11
CA GLY A 12 10.26 9.57 4.76
C GLY A 12 11.36 9.90 3.75
N ILE A 13 11.93 11.10 3.83
CA ILE A 13 13.08 11.53 3.03
C ILE A 13 14.32 10.69 3.36
N GLY A 14 14.63 10.45 4.64
CA GLY A 14 15.77 9.62 5.02
C GLY A 14 15.67 8.20 4.45
N ILE A 15 14.48 7.58 4.53
CA ILE A 15 14.23 6.23 4.01
C ILE A 15 14.26 6.19 2.48
N SER A 16 13.96 7.29 1.78
CA SER A 16 14.04 7.34 0.32
C SER A 16 15.47 7.28 -0.22
N PHE A 17 16.47 7.61 0.60
CA PHE A 17 17.88 7.48 0.22
C PHE A 17 18.42 6.05 0.40
N ILE A 18 17.72 5.19 1.14
CA ILE A 18 18.09 3.80 1.31
C ILE A 18 17.64 3.01 0.07
N PRO A 19 18.54 2.30 -0.63
CA PRO A 19 18.16 1.48 -1.77
C PRO A 19 17.06 0.46 -1.41
N ARG A 20 16.02 0.40 -2.24
CA ARG A 20 14.85 -0.49 -2.04
C ARG A 20 15.23 -1.96 -1.85
N TYR A 21 16.30 -2.39 -2.51
CA TYR A 21 16.86 -3.75 -2.38
C TYR A 21 17.04 -4.19 -0.92
N PHE A 22 17.52 -3.31 -0.04
CA PHE A 22 17.71 -3.64 1.38
C PHE A 22 16.39 -3.93 2.12
N PHE A 23 15.29 -3.27 1.72
CA PHE A 23 13.96 -3.57 2.24
C PHE A 23 13.40 -4.84 1.62
N GLN A 24 13.56 -5.01 0.30
CA GLN A 24 13.03 -6.14 -0.46
C GLN A 24 13.55 -7.49 0.05
N ILE A 25 14.82 -7.58 0.46
CA ILE A 25 15.39 -8.80 1.08
C ILE A 25 14.64 -9.22 2.35
N ASN A 26 14.05 -8.27 3.08
CA ASN A 26 13.35 -8.56 4.34
C ASN A 26 11.88 -8.95 4.14
N LEU A 27 11.33 -8.89 2.93
CA LEU A 27 9.91 -9.16 2.68
C LEU A 27 9.53 -10.59 3.12
N ASP A 28 10.32 -11.58 2.73
CA ASP A 28 10.06 -12.98 3.08
C ASP A 28 10.16 -13.20 4.59
N LYS A 29 11.08 -12.52 5.27
CA LYS A 29 11.20 -12.58 6.72
C LYS A 29 9.94 -12.03 7.40
N ILE A 30 9.44 -10.88 6.95
CA ILE A 30 8.20 -10.27 7.48
C ILE A 30 7.02 -11.23 7.32
N PHE A 31 6.84 -11.84 6.15
CA PHE A 31 5.78 -12.82 5.95
C PHE A 31 5.93 -14.04 6.87
N ASN A 32 7.13 -14.60 6.98
CA ASN A 32 7.38 -15.73 7.87
C ASN A 32 7.15 -15.38 9.34
N ASP A 33 7.41 -14.15 9.75
CA ASP A 33 7.13 -13.70 11.13
C ASP A 33 5.62 -13.56 11.38
N ILE A 34 4.83 -13.08 10.42
CA ILE A 34 3.36 -13.04 10.52
C ILE A 34 2.78 -14.45 10.71
N LEU A 35 3.31 -15.45 9.99
CA LEU A 35 2.83 -16.84 10.07
C LEU A 35 3.08 -17.49 11.43
N LYS A 36 3.92 -16.91 12.29
CA LYS A 36 4.17 -17.39 13.66
C LYS A 36 3.14 -16.91 14.67
N TYR A 37 2.22 -16.03 14.28
CA TYR A 37 1.18 -15.55 15.17
C TYR A 37 0.19 -16.65 15.55
N ASN A 38 -0.55 -16.45 16.64
CA ASN A 38 -1.58 -17.40 17.05
C ASN A 38 -2.76 -17.39 16.05
N ILE A 39 -3.58 -18.44 16.10
CA ILE A 39 -4.69 -18.65 15.17
C ILE A 39 -5.67 -17.46 15.17
N LYS A 40 -5.98 -16.91 16.35
CA LYS A 40 -6.92 -15.79 16.48
C LYS A 40 -6.40 -14.53 15.78
N ASP A 41 -5.12 -14.22 15.93
CA ASP A 41 -4.49 -13.07 15.26
C ASP A 41 -4.46 -13.27 13.74
N LEU A 42 -4.17 -14.49 13.27
CA LEU A 42 -4.21 -14.83 11.85
C LEU A 42 -5.62 -14.70 11.25
N GLU A 43 -6.64 -15.14 11.97
CA GLU A 43 -8.05 -14.98 11.57
C GLU A 43 -8.44 -13.49 11.48
N GLU A 44 -8.01 -12.67 12.43
CA GLU A 44 -8.23 -11.21 12.37
C GLU A 44 -7.56 -10.60 11.14
N ILE A 45 -6.29 -10.93 10.90
CA ILE A 45 -5.55 -10.44 9.72
C ILE A 45 -6.29 -10.86 8.45
N GLN A 46 -6.71 -12.12 8.34
CA GLN A 46 -7.43 -12.62 7.18
C GLN A 46 -8.75 -11.87 6.96
N ALA A 47 -9.53 -11.62 8.03
CA ALA A 47 -10.77 -10.87 7.96
C ALA A 47 -10.53 -9.43 7.45
N ARG A 48 -9.46 -8.78 7.91
CA ARG A 48 -9.08 -7.43 7.47
C ARG A 48 -8.61 -7.40 6.02
N VAL A 49 -7.81 -8.38 5.59
CA VAL A 49 -7.39 -8.50 4.19
C VAL A 49 -8.59 -8.67 3.27
N LYS A 50 -9.55 -9.54 3.63
CA LYS A 50 -10.81 -9.73 2.88
C LYS A 50 -11.66 -8.45 2.83
N TYR A 51 -11.63 -7.65 3.89
CA TYR A 51 -12.32 -6.37 3.90
C TYR A 51 -11.64 -5.36 2.94
N TYR A 52 -10.32 -5.25 2.96
CA TYR A 52 -9.56 -4.29 2.15
C TYR A 52 -9.50 -4.66 0.67
N ASN A 53 -9.41 -5.95 0.35
CA ASN A 53 -9.39 -6.47 -1.01
C ASN A 53 -10.47 -7.53 -1.18
N GLN A 54 -11.45 -7.25 -2.05
CA GLN A 54 -12.54 -8.18 -2.37
C GLN A 54 -12.25 -9.03 -3.61
N ILE A 55 -11.18 -8.72 -4.35
CA ILE A 55 -10.81 -9.45 -5.56
C ILE A 55 -10.12 -10.75 -5.14
N ASN A 56 -10.77 -11.88 -5.46
CA ASN A 56 -10.28 -13.22 -5.15
C ASN A 56 -9.82 -14.00 -6.40
N GLU A 57 -9.65 -13.31 -7.51
CA GLU A 57 -9.18 -13.86 -8.78
C GLU A 57 -7.90 -13.16 -9.25
N PHE A 58 -7.10 -13.85 -10.06
CA PHE A 58 -5.93 -13.24 -10.68
C PHE A 58 -6.37 -12.25 -11.76
N PHE A 59 -5.78 -11.07 -11.74
CA PHE A 59 -5.99 -10.05 -12.75
C PHE A 59 -4.65 -9.44 -13.16
N THR A 60 -4.60 -8.91 -14.38
CA THR A 60 -3.48 -8.11 -14.84
C THR A 60 -3.86 -6.64 -14.75
N PRO A 61 -3.17 -5.82 -13.95
CA PRO A 61 -3.39 -4.39 -13.97
C PRO A 61 -3.11 -3.85 -15.38
N THR A 62 -4.01 -3.05 -15.91
CA THR A 62 -3.79 -2.17 -17.09
C THR A 62 -2.87 -0.98 -16.78
N ALA A 63 -2.30 -0.99 -15.58
CA ALA A 63 -1.61 0.12 -14.94
C ALA A 63 -0.48 0.72 -15.75
N LYS A 64 -0.36 2.04 -15.65
CA LYS A 64 0.60 2.87 -16.39
C LYS A 64 1.89 3.14 -15.60
N GLU A 65 1.96 2.75 -14.32
CA GLU A 65 3.06 3.10 -13.43
C GLU A 65 3.65 1.89 -12.69
N LYS A 66 4.98 1.84 -12.66
CA LYS A 66 5.75 0.92 -11.84
C LYS A 66 5.75 1.37 -10.38
N ILE A 67 5.61 0.46 -9.42
CA ILE A 67 5.73 0.78 -8.00
C ILE A 67 7.14 1.27 -7.63
N GLY A 68 8.15 0.87 -8.40
CA GLY A 68 9.53 1.34 -8.31
C GLY A 68 9.69 2.83 -8.52
N LYS A 69 8.73 3.46 -9.23
CA LYS A 69 8.77 4.87 -9.54
C LYS A 69 8.49 5.67 -8.27
N PHE A 70 9.56 6.22 -7.69
CA PHE A 70 9.47 7.03 -6.49
C PHE A 70 8.70 8.33 -6.79
N PRO A 71 7.53 8.58 -6.17
CA PRO A 71 6.81 9.82 -6.40
C PRO A 71 7.49 10.94 -5.60
N PHE A 72 8.20 11.84 -6.27
CA PHE A 72 8.57 13.16 -5.74
C PHE A 72 7.34 14.09 -5.54
N LYS A 73 6.17 13.54 -5.19
CA LYS A 73 5.02 14.35 -4.82
C LYS A 73 5.09 14.60 -3.32
N SER A 74 5.13 15.86 -2.94
CA SER A 74 5.20 16.33 -1.55
C SER A 74 3.85 16.18 -0.82
N THR A 75 3.25 14.99 -0.87
CA THR A 75 2.04 14.65 -0.12
C THR A 75 2.34 13.56 0.89
N SER A 76 1.70 13.60 2.06
CA SER A 76 1.87 12.56 3.10
C SER A 76 1.57 11.17 2.55
N TYR A 77 0.50 11.03 1.78
CA TYR A 77 0.08 9.77 1.18
C TYR A 77 1.11 9.15 0.24
N ALA A 78 1.93 9.97 -0.44
CA ALA A 78 3.01 9.46 -1.29
C ALA A 78 4.09 8.78 -0.44
N PHE A 79 4.42 9.34 0.72
CA PHE A 79 5.36 8.74 1.67
C PHE A 79 4.79 7.49 2.35
N ASP A 80 3.51 7.53 2.76
CA ASP A 80 2.85 6.36 3.38
C ASP A 80 2.77 5.19 2.40
N ALA A 81 2.44 5.46 1.14
CA ALA A 81 2.44 4.46 0.10
C ALA A 81 3.86 3.94 -0.19
N TYR A 82 4.89 4.78 -0.07
CA TYR A 82 6.29 4.36 -0.19
C TYR A 82 6.73 3.45 0.96
N GLU A 83 6.36 3.77 2.21
CA GLU A 83 6.68 2.95 3.39
C GLU A 83 6.24 1.50 3.22
N ILE A 84 5.13 1.27 2.50
CA ILE A 84 4.61 -0.06 2.20
C ILE A 84 5.22 -0.63 0.91
N SER A 85 5.22 0.15 -0.17
CA SER A 85 5.63 -0.34 -1.50
C SER A 85 7.12 -0.64 -1.62
N LYS A 86 7.99 -0.05 -0.77
CA LYS A 86 9.44 -0.24 -0.81
C LYS A 86 9.91 -1.69 -0.67
N TYR A 87 9.10 -2.56 -0.07
CA TYR A 87 9.42 -3.98 0.11
C TYR A 87 9.16 -4.83 -1.14
N PHE A 88 8.40 -4.33 -2.11
CA PHE A 88 7.99 -5.08 -3.30
C PHE A 88 8.89 -4.75 -4.50
N LYS A 89 8.92 -5.64 -5.49
CA LYS A 89 9.76 -5.51 -6.70
C LYS A 89 9.39 -4.30 -7.55
N ASP A 90 10.39 -3.58 -8.03
CA ASP A 90 10.20 -2.29 -8.69
C ASP A 90 9.37 -2.36 -9.97
N GLU A 91 9.38 -3.50 -10.67
CA GLU A 91 8.65 -3.74 -11.91
C GLU A 91 7.14 -3.97 -11.72
N PHE A 92 6.67 -4.22 -10.50
CA PHE A 92 5.24 -4.42 -10.27
C PHE A 92 4.44 -3.18 -10.68
N LEU A 93 3.28 -3.42 -11.27
CA LEU A 93 2.40 -2.37 -11.77
C LEU A 93 1.24 -2.17 -10.80
N TRP A 94 0.78 -0.92 -10.69
CA TRP A 94 -0.37 -0.58 -9.85
C TRP A 94 -1.18 0.58 -10.42
N ASN A 95 -2.49 0.50 -10.24
CA ASN A 95 -3.37 1.66 -10.33
C ASN A 95 -3.52 2.22 -8.92
N LYS A 96 -3.42 3.54 -8.77
CA LYS A 96 -3.55 4.21 -7.47
C LYS A 96 -4.24 5.56 -7.57
N GLU A 97 -5.04 5.88 -6.56
CA GLU A 97 -5.62 7.21 -6.37
C GLU A 97 -5.62 7.58 -4.88
N PHE A 98 -4.74 8.51 -4.52
CA PHE A 98 -4.59 8.98 -3.15
C PHE A 98 -5.34 10.30 -2.97
N GLY A 99 -6.61 10.16 -2.61
CA GLY A 99 -7.55 11.25 -2.36
C GLY A 99 -8.84 10.70 -1.78
N ASP A 100 -9.85 11.56 -1.63
CA ASP A 100 -11.18 11.13 -1.21
C ASP A 100 -11.95 10.54 -2.40
N VAL A 101 -12.02 9.21 -2.47
CA VAL A 101 -12.69 8.51 -3.56
C VAL A 101 -14.12 8.18 -3.16
N ARG A 102 -15.08 8.74 -3.90
CA ARG A 102 -16.53 8.49 -3.72
C ARG A 102 -17.14 7.60 -4.81
N TYR A 103 -16.33 7.15 -5.74
CA TYR A 103 -16.77 6.39 -6.92
C TYR A 103 -16.02 5.06 -7.03
N THR A 104 -16.59 4.16 -7.82
CA THR A 104 -16.00 2.85 -8.06
C THR A 104 -15.10 2.90 -9.30
N PHE A 105 -13.92 2.31 -9.20
CA PHE A 105 -13.04 2.15 -10.35
C PHE A 105 -13.49 1.00 -11.26
N LYS A 106 -13.24 1.14 -12.56
CA LYS A 106 -13.49 0.06 -13.52
C LYS A 106 -12.52 -1.11 -13.37
N GLU A 107 -11.36 -0.84 -12.77
CA GLU A 107 -10.25 -1.78 -12.63
C GLU A 107 -9.66 -1.69 -11.23
N ALA A 108 -9.06 -2.77 -10.77
CA ALA A 108 -8.42 -2.86 -9.47
C ALA A 108 -7.46 -1.68 -9.23
N THR A 109 -7.79 -0.85 -8.25
CA THR A 109 -7.11 0.42 -7.96
C THR A 109 -6.96 0.59 -6.46
N ILE A 110 -5.75 0.93 -6.02
CA ILE A 110 -5.44 1.20 -4.62
C ILE A 110 -5.91 2.62 -4.26
N CYS A 111 -6.72 2.74 -3.21
CA CYS A 111 -7.29 4.00 -2.74
C CYS A 111 -7.27 4.11 -1.22
N LYS A 112 -7.28 5.35 -0.72
CA LYS A 112 -7.36 5.63 0.73
C LYS A 112 -8.77 5.40 1.29
N SER A 113 -9.77 5.78 0.51
CA SER A 113 -11.19 5.69 0.86
C SER A 113 -11.95 5.07 -0.30
N ARG A 114 -13.16 4.56 -0.03
CA ARG A 114 -14.03 3.97 -1.06
C ARG A 114 -15.49 4.17 -0.70
N SER A 115 -16.36 4.11 -1.72
CA SER A 115 -17.82 4.03 -1.52
C SER A 115 -18.19 2.75 -0.75
N LEU A 116 -19.32 2.77 -0.02
CA LEU A 116 -19.86 1.56 0.60
C LEU A 116 -20.50 0.61 -0.42
N GLU A 117 -20.90 1.13 -1.58
CA GLU A 117 -21.58 0.38 -2.62
C GLU A 117 -20.65 0.05 -3.79
N ASN A 118 -20.81 -1.15 -4.36
CA ASN A 118 -20.13 -1.60 -5.58
C ASN A 118 -18.61 -1.34 -5.58
N ASN A 119 -17.89 -1.66 -4.51
CA ASN A 119 -16.52 -1.18 -4.29
C ASN A 119 -15.42 -2.24 -4.51
N ILE A 120 -15.73 -3.29 -5.27
CA ILE A 120 -14.86 -4.47 -5.48
C ILE A 120 -13.47 -4.06 -5.99
N ASN A 121 -13.44 -3.15 -6.96
CA ASN A 121 -12.20 -2.67 -7.58
C ASN A 121 -11.46 -1.61 -6.75
N ASN A 122 -12.05 -1.14 -5.65
CA ASN A 122 -11.45 -0.14 -4.77
C ASN A 122 -10.75 -0.87 -3.62
N ILE A 123 -9.46 -1.15 -3.83
CA ILE A 123 -8.60 -1.83 -2.85
C ILE A 123 -8.14 -0.80 -1.83
N LEU A 124 -8.50 -1.01 -0.56
CA LEU A 124 -8.11 -0.08 0.50
C LEU A 124 -6.65 -0.27 0.90
N LEU A 125 -5.92 0.83 0.92
CA LEU A 125 -4.62 0.93 1.58
C LEU A 125 -4.75 1.91 2.73
N LYS A 126 -4.42 1.46 3.94
CA LYS A 126 -4.44 2.30 5.12
C LYS A 126 -3.26 3.28 5.05
N LEU A 127 -3.56 4.53 4.68
CA LEU A 127 -2.64 5.65 4.65
C LEU A 127 -3.08 6.65 5.74
N ASP A 128 -2.16 7.10 6.59
CA ASP A 128 -2.46 7.87 7.82
C ASP A 128 -2.08 9.36 7.66
#